data_AF-A0A1I8GX87-F1
#
_entry.id   AF-A0A1I8GX87-F1
#
_cell.length_a   1.000
_cell.length_b   1.000
_cell.length_c   1.000
_cell.angle_alpha   90.00
_cell.angle_beta   90.00
_cell.angle_gamma   90.00
#
_symmetry.space_group_name_H-M   'P 1'
#
loop_
_entity.id
_entity.type
_entity.pdbx_description
1 polymer ?
#
loop_
_entity_poly.entity_id
_entity_poly.type
_entity_poly.pdbx_seq_one_letter_code
_entity_poly.pdbx_strand_id
1 'polypeptide(L)'
;HDYQDEGAPVQPPIRLEEALFGGRTEAFVPHAEATETVELCYRDVVSFSCTVYYTKSIFYYNYHHFPFRCRSTRLSTSLTSTLSGTRFTTPSLIYWMRLARYFGIAEVSILPPTNLHIPLLPAKISKKLVFGLCRVCMETQCSSECTHTDAERMLRGTWSTPELHKALQLGYMPQSVHALAYWAETRSGLFADYVNTFLKLKAESSGSPGMTEDAKAAYMASFFEREGVRLEKVEENPGLRFVAKIFLNSLWGKFCQRDDLTSTEIVDSYEAWLQRLTDPSIKVKSCEPVGESFMMLEFKPRIGGAGERAFKYANVLIGVFTTSHARLRPYEALEGLGTRVIYADTDSVVYRCSPGQYEPPGGSSLGQWTDEATNCR
;
A
#
# COMPACT_ATOMS: atom_id res chain seq x y z
N HIS A 1 42.57 5.56 34.14
CA HIS A 1 42.12 5.76 32.75
C HIS A 1 40.74 5.13 32.63
N ASP A 2 39.73 5.85 33.07
CA ASP A 2 38.33 5.49 32.89
C ASP A 2 37.95 5.83 31.46
N TYR A 3 37.72 4.80 30.64
CA TYR A 3 37.03 4.97 29.38
C TYR A 3 35.56 5.19 29.70
N GLN A 4 35.12 6.44 29.60
CA GLN A 4 33.71 6.78 29.53
C GLN A 4 33.14 6.11 28.28
N ASP A 5 32.29 5.12 28.49
CA ASP A 5 31.41 4.57 27.46
C ASP A 5 30.38 5.67 27.14
N GLU A 6 30.72 6.54 26.18
CA GLU A 6 29.77 7.48 25.60
C GLU A 6 28.65 6.66 24.97
N GLY A 7 27.58 6.46 25.74
CA GLY A 7 26.40 5.72 25.31
C GLY A 7 25.94 6.21 23.96
N ALA A 8 26.08 5.35 22.95
CA ALA A 8 25.61 5.63 21.61
C ALA A 8 24.15 6.13 21.69
N PRO A 9 23.78 7.24 21.04
CA PRO A 9 22.44 7.78 21.13
C PRO A 9 21.44 6.70 20.72
N VAL A 10 20.50 6.39 21.63
CA VAL A 10 19.41 5.43 21.39
C VAL A 10 18.62 5.94 20.20
N GLN A 11 18.86 5.36 19.02
CA GLN A 11 18.21 5.83 17.81
C GLN A 11 16.71 5.46 17.82
N PRO A 12 15.82 6.39 17.41
CA PRO A 12 14.37 6.23 17.52
C PRO A 12 13.86 5.07 16.65
N PRO A 13 12.87 4.28 17.11
CA PRO A 13 12.39 3.09 16.40
C PRO A 13 11.96 3.37 14.95
N ILE A 14 12.02 2.36 14.09
CA ILE A 14 11.57 2.46 12.69
C ILE A 14 10.13 2.96 12.64
N ARG A 15 9.89 3.98 11.82
CA ARG A 15 8.57 4.58 11.61
C ARG A 15 7.83 3.81 10.53
N LEU A 16 6.98 2.88 10.94
CA LEU A 16 6.28 1.96 10.03
C LEU A 16 5.37 2.70 9.04
N GLU A 17 4.86 3.87 9.44
CA GLU A 17 4.05 4.77 8.62
C GLU A 17 4.80 5.34 7.40
N GLU A 18 6.14 5.37 7.44
CA GLU A 18 6.93 5.83 6.30
C GLU A 18 6.79 4.90 5.10
N ALA A 19 6.58 3.60 5.35
CA ALA A 19 6.33 2.58 4.32
C ALA A 19 4.89 2.57 3.79
N LEU A 20 3.99 3.40 4.33
CA LEU A 20 2.62 3.49 3.85
C LEU A 20 2.55 4.38 2.61
N PHE A 21 2.29 3.80 1.44
CA PHE A 21 2.07 4.49 0.18
C PHE A 21 0.70 4.15 -0.40
N GLY A 22 0.16 4.97 -1.28
CA GLY A 22 -1.10 4.70 -1.98
C GLY A 22 -0.97 3.69 -3.12
N GLY A 23 -1.98 3.63 -3.98
CA GLY A 23 -1.90 2.94 -5.27
C GLY A 23 -0.90 3.59 -6.22
N ARG A 24 -0.58 2.91 -7.33
CA ARG A 24 0.23 3.49 -8.41
C ARG A 24 -0.69 4.22 -9.37
N THR A 25 -0.47 5.51 -9.57
CA THR A 25 -1.14 6.29 -10.60
C THR A 25 -0.07 6.98 -11.45
N GLU A 26 0.02 6.62 -12.72
CA GLU A 26 1.11 7.06 -13.58
C GLU A 26 0.71 7.07 -15.06
N ALA A 27 0.99 8.20 -15.72
CA ALA A 27 0.89 8.33 -17.16
C ALA A 27 2.26 8.10 -17.78
N PHE A 28 2.40 7.03 -18.56
CA PHE A 28 3.62 6.69 -19.30
C PHE A 28 3.65 7.39 -20.65
N VAL A 29 2.47 7.57 -21.26
CA VAL A 29 2.29 8.29 -22.51
C VAL A 29 1.27 9.41 -22.28
N PRO A 30 1.59 10.68 -22.57
CA PRO A 30 0.70 11.81 -22.27
C PRO A 30 -0.58 11.81 -23.13
N HIS A 31 -0.52 11.23 -24.33
CA HIS A 31 -1.65 11.11 -25.25
C HIS A 31 -1.51 9.86 -26.12
N ALA A 32 -2.57 9.08 -26.24
CA ALA A 32 -2.67 7.96 -27.15
C ALA A 32 -4.06 7.96 -27.79
N GLU A 33 -4.11 7.69 -29.08
CA GLU A 33 -5.34 7.67 -29.87
C GLU A 33 -5.44 6.33 -30.59
N ALA A 34 -6.66 5.77 -30.64
CA ALA A 34 -6.94 4.57 -31.41
C ALA A 34 -7.02 4.94 -32.90
N THR A 35 -6.46 4.09 -33.75
CA THR A 35 -6.51 4.24 -35.22
C THR A 35 -6.93 2.93 -35.85
N GLU A 36 -7.13 2.90 -37.17
CA GLU A 36 -7.43 1.66 -37.91
C GLU A 36 -6.40 0.54 -37.69
N THR A 37 -5.17 0.89 -37.28
CA THR A 37 -4.06 -0.04 -37.05
C THR A 37 -3.62 -0.13 -35.59
N VAL A 38 -4.15 0.73 -34.72
CA VAL A 38 -3.77 0.80 -33.30
C VAL A 38 -5.02 0.67 -32.44
N GLU A 39 -5.17 -0.50 -31.82
CA GLU A 39 -6.21 -0.76 -30.84
C GLU A 39 -5.70 -0.43 -29.43
N LEU A 40 -6.54 0.25 -28.64
CA LEU A 40 -6.28 0.55 -27.24
C LEU A 40 -7.14 -0.34 -26.36
N CYS A 41 -6.53 -0.88 -25.31
CA CYS A 41 -7.14 -1.86 -24.44
C CYS A 41 -7.11 -1.38 -22.99
N TYR A 42 -8.20 -1.62 -22.27
CA TYR A 42 -8.36 -1.30 -20.86
C TYR A 42 -8.57 -2.59 -20.07
N ARG A 43 -7.90 -2.70 -18.92
CA ARG A 43 -8.09 -3.81 -17.99
C ARG A 43 -8.12 -3.28 -16.57
N ASP A 44 -9.05 -3.80 -15.76
CA ASP A 44 -9.20 -3.49 -14.34
C ASP A 44 -9.16 -4.77 -13.50
N VAL A 45 -8.55 -4.73 -12.32
CA VAL A 45 -8.53 -5.91 -11.43
C VAL A 45 -9.82 -6.01 -10.62
N VAL A 46 -10.57 -7.09 -10.85
CA VAL A 46 -11.86 -7.36 -10.19
C VAL A 46 -11.71 -7.34 -8.66
N SER A 47 -12.34 -6.34 -8.05
CA SER A 47 -12.39 -6.10 -6.59
C SER A 47 -11.00 -6.16 -5.95
N PHE A 48 -10.12 -5.32 -6.47
CA PHE A 48 -8.71 -5.32 -6.15
C PHE A 48 -8.34 -5.33 -4.66
N SER A 49 -8.93 -4.42 -3.88
CA SER A 49 -8.71 -4.37 -2.44
C SER A 49 -9.06 -5.71 -1.78
N CYS A 50 -10.18 -6.32 -2.17
CA CYS A 50 -10.63 -7.63 -1.67
C CYS A 50 -9.64 -8.73 -2.00
N THR A 51 -9.08 -8.71 -3.22
CA THR A 51 -8.07 -9.69 -3.65
C THR A 51 -6.90 -9.72 -2.68
N VAL A 52 -6.46 -8.56 -2.22
CA VAL A 52 -5.35 -8.47 -1.27
C VAL A 52 -5.71 -9.08 0.09
N TYR A 53 -6.93 -8.86 0.58
CA TYR A 53 -7.44 -9.47 1.81
C TYR A 53 -7.73 -10.96 1.69
N TYR A 54 -8.11 -11.40 0.50
CA TYR A 54 -8.59 -12.75 0.21
C TYR A 54 -7.45 -13.72 -0.12
N THR A 55 -6.55 -13.31 -1.01
CA THR A 55 -5.46 -14.16 -1.52
C THR A 55 -4.18 -14.06 -0.69
N LYS A 56 -4.05 -13.02 0.14
CA LYS A 56 -2.85 -12.81 0.95
C LYS A 56 -3.19 -12.62 2.42
N SER A 57 -2.48 -13.40 3.20
CA SER A 57 -2.29 -13.25 4.63
C SER A 57 -1.97 -11.82 5.00
N ILE A 58 -2.96 -11.02 5.37
CA ILE A 58 -2.69 -9.76 6.05
C ILE A 58 -2.31 -10.14 7.48
N PHE A 59 -1.01 -10.07 7.73
CA PHE A 59 -0.35 -10.61 8.89
C PHE A 59 -0.61 -9.73 10.11
N TYR A 60 -0.86 -10.36 11.26
CA TYR A 60 -1.12 -9.69 12.51
C TYR A 60 -0.33 -10.35 13.65
N TYR A 61 0.09 -9.52 14.61
CA TYR A 61 0.35 -9.96 15.97
C TYR A 61 -0.43 -9.12 16.97
N ASN A 62 -0.82 -9.77 18.07
CA ASN A 62 -1.58 -9.19 19.16
C ASN A 62 -0.84 -8.01 19.78
N TYR A 63 -1.42 -6.81 19.69
CA TYR A 63 -0.94 -5.59 20.36
C TYR A 63 -1.26 -5.60 21.86
N HIS A 64 -1.47 -6.79 22.43
CA HIS A 64 -1.65 -6.99 23.85
C HIS A 64 -0.48 -7.82 24.36
N HIS A 65 0.35 -7.17 25.18
CA HIS A 65 1.53 -7.68 25.87
C HIS A 65 2.84 -7.72 25.07
N PHE A 66 3.66 -6.67 25.26
CA PHE A 66 5.09 -6.92 25.45
C PHE A 66 5.24 -7.80 26.71
N PRO A 67 6.15 -8.79 26.74
CA PRO A 67 7.50 -8.63 26.22
C PRO A 67 8.06 -9.89 25.54
N PHE A 68 7.93 -10.06 24.22
CA PHE A 68 8.85 -10.93 23.47
C PHE A 68 9.05 -10.47 22.01
N ARG A 69 10.13 -9.70 21.83
CA ARG A 69 10.98 -9.49 20.63
C ARG A 69 10.30 -9.27 19.27
N CYS A 70 9.83 -8.05 19.02
CA CYS A 70 10.25 -7.38 17.78
C CYS A 70 11.79 -7.27 17.85
N ARG A 71 12.53 -8.09 17.10
CA ARG A 71 13.98 -7.85 16.94
C ARG A 71 14.13 -6.70 15.94
N SER A 72 13.89 -5.47 16.38
CA SER A 72 14.45 -4.31 15.69
C SER A 72 15.94 -4.33 15.95
N THR A 73 16.68 -5.01 15.06
CA THR A 73 18.13 -4.96 15.10
C THR A 73 18.50 -3.91 14.06
N ARG A 74 18.86 -2.72 14.52
CA ARG A 74 19.62 -1.80 13.69
C ARG A 74 20.95 -2.49 13.46
N LEU A 75 21.20 -2.98 12.25
CA LEU A 75 22.49 -3.60 11.93
C LEU A 75 23.50 -2.46 12.03
N SER A 76 24.28 -2.44 13.12
CA SER A 76 25.49 -1.63 13.18
C SER A 76 26.30 -1.99 11.93
N THR A 77 26.72 -0.97 11.19
CA THR A 77 27.58 -1.08 10.01
C THR A 77 28.96 -1.69 10.30
N SER A 78 29.21 -2.22 11.50
CA SER A 78 30.41 -2.95 11.89
C SER A 78 30.12 -4.42 12.25
N LEU A 79 29.90 -5.28 11.26
CA LEU A 79 30.01 -6.74 11.44
C LEU A 79 31.00 -7.30 10.42
N THR A 80 32.27 -6.94 10.56
CA THR A 80 33.40 -7.74 10.07
C THR A 80 33.53 -8.97 10.98
N SER A 81 32.65 -9.95 10.84
CA SER A 81 32.89 -11.28 11.41
C SER A 81 33.75 -12.07 10.43
N THR A 82 35.02 -12.24 10.77
CA THR A 82 35.99 -13.10 10.12
C THR A 82 35.49 -14.53 10.09
N LEU A 83 34.87 -14.95 8.98
CA LEU A 83 34.74 -16.36 8.64
C LEU A 83 35.99 -16.76 7.86
N SER A 84 36.70 -17.74 8.42
CA SER A 84 37.85 -18.41 7.84
C SER A 84 37.64 -18.74 6.36
N GLY A 85 38.53 -18.23 5.51
CA GLY A 85 39.01 -19.00 4.36
C GLY A 85 38.37 -18.80 2.99
N THR A 86 37.43 -17.87 2.78
CA THR A 86 36.99 -17.51 1.42
C THR A 86 36.67 -16.01 1.31
N ARG A 87 37.48 -15.30 0.51
CA ARG A 87 37.24 -13.88 0.19
C ARG A 87 36.07 -13.78 -0.79
N PHE A 88 34.88 -13.49 -0.29
CA PHE A 88 33.78 -12.95 -1.11
C PHE A 88 33.87 -11.42 -1.10
N THR A 89 33.97 -10.81 -2.27
CA THR A 89 34.27 -9.38 -2.47
C THR A 89 33.05 -8.45 -2.51
N THR A 90 31.86 -8.84 -2.04
CA THR A 90 30.69 -7.94 -2.06
C THR A 90 29.88 -7.97 -0.76
N PRO A 91 29.94 -6.91 0.08
CA PRO A 91 29.08 -6.73 1.25
C PRO A 91 27.58 -6.78 0.94
N SER A 92 27.17 -6.43 -0.29
CA SER A 92 25.78 -6.40 -0.77
C SER A 92 25.11 -7.77 -0.80
N LEU A 93 25.84 -8.84 -1.21
CA LEU A 93 25.26 -10.18 -1.37
C LEU A 93 24.89 -10.83 -0.02
N ILE A 94 25.69 -10.59 1.01
CA ILE A 94 25.50 -11.15 2.36
C ILE A 94 24.34 -10.45 3.10
N TYR A 95 24.24 -9.12 2.97
CA TYR A 95 23.08 -8.36 3.48
C TYR A 95 21.78 -8.82 2.80
N TRP A 96 21.84 -9.06 1.49
CA TRP A 96 20.74 -9.53 0.67
C TRP A 96 20.20 -10.91 1.09
N MET A 97 21.06 -11.93 1.18
CA MET A 97 20.63 -13.28 1.58
C MET A 97 19.96 -13.29 2.95
N ARG A 98 20.24 -12.29 3.80
CA ARG A 98 19.56 -12.11 5.08
C ARG A 98 18.22 -11.44 4.90
N LEU A 99 18.14 -10.31 4.17
CA LEU A 99 16.89 -9.58 3.96
C LEU A 99 15.82 -10.44 3.27
N ALA A 100 16.20 -11.23 2.25
CA ALA A 100 15.32 -12.11 1.49
C ALA A 100 14.57 -13.14 2.35
N ARG A 101 15.08 -13.44 3.56
CA ARG A 101 14.52 -14.43 4.48
C ARG A 101 13.49 -13.83 5.44
N TYR A 102 13.35 -12.50 5.45
CA TYR A 102 12.48 -11.81 6.38
C TYR A 102 11.21 -11.34 5.69
N PHE A 103 10.09 -11.63 6.35
CA PHE A 103 8.84 -10.97 6.06
C PHE A 103 8.74 -9.72 6.96
N GLY A 104 8.74 -8.52 6.38
CA GLY A 104 9.05 -7.32 7.15
C GLY A 104 8.85 -5.99 6.45
N ILE A 105 9.29 -4.93 7.12
CA ILE A 105 9.47 -3.57 6.63
C ILE A 105 10.90 -3.17 6.92
N ALA A 106 11.60 -2.62 5.93
CA ALA A 106 12.99 -2.23 6.07
C ALA A 106 13.23 -0.81 5.56
N GLU A 107 14.04 -0.05 6.30
CA GLU A 107 14.65 1.19 5.85
C GLU A 107 15.97 0.85 5.15
N VAL A 108 16.10 1.22 3.88
CA VAL A 108 17.19 0.77 3.01
C VAL A 108 17.70 1.95 2.18
N SER A 109 19.02 2.03 1.98
CA SER A 109 19.58 2.75 0.83
C SER A 109 19.78 1.78 -0.33
N ILE A 110 19.20 2.07 -1.48
CA ILE A 110 19.17 1.18 -2.63
C ILE A 110 19.43 1.95 -3.92
N LEU A 111 20.31 1.43 -4.76
CA LEU A 111 20.67 1.99 -6.05
C LEU A 111 19.77 1.39 -7.13
N PRO A 112 18.93 2.17 -7.82
CA PRO A 112 18.12 1.65 -8.92
C PRO A 112 18.96 1.27 -10.15
N PRO A 113 18.49 0.34 -11.00
CA PRO A 113 19.08 0.12 -12.32
C PRO A 113 19.01 1.38 -13.19
N THR A 114 19.84 1.48 -14.23
CA THR A 114 19.88 2.66 -15.12
C THR A 114 18.74 2.69 -16.13
N ASN A 115 18.34 1.52 -16.66
CA ASN A 115 17.46 1.42 -17.83
C ASN A 115 16.22 0.55 -17.57
N LEU A 116 15.53 0.77 -16.46
CA LEU A 116 14.28 0.08 -16.17
C LEU A 116 13.09 0.92 -16.67
N HIS A 117 12.36 0.41 -17.67
CA HIS A 117 11.24 1.12 -18.30
C HIS A 117 10.16 1.54 -17.30
N ILE A 118 9.85 0.68 -16.32
CA ILE A 118 8.79 0.91 -15.33
C ILE A 118 9.43 0.89 -13.95
N PRO A 119 9.71 2.06 -13.34
CA PRO A 119 10.26 2.09 -11.98
C PRO A 119 9.28 1.44 -10.99
N LEU A 120 9.81 0.75 -9.97
CA LEU A 120 9.00 -0.02 -9.02
C LEU A 120 8.83 0.72 -7.70
N LEU A 121 9.93 1.16 -7.09
CA LEU A 121 9.90 1.62 -5.70
C LEU A 121 9.25 3.00 -5.60
N PRO A 122 8.22 3.16 -4.75
CA PRO A 122 7.61 4.46 -4.51
C PRO A 122 8.53 5.35 -3.69
N ALA A 123 8.52 6.64 -3.99
CA ALA A 123 9.13 7.70 -3.18
C ALA A 123 8.13 8.82 -2.91
N LYS A 124 8.20 9.44 -1.72
CA LYS A 124 7.43 10.63 -1.37
C LYS A 124 8.30 11.87 -1.57
N ILE A 125 8.11 12.56 -2.69
CA ILE A 125 8.85 13.79 -3.02
C ILE A 125 7.86 14.95 -3.05
N SER A 126 8.13 16.00 -2.27
CA SER A 126 7.26 17.20 -2.18
C SER A 126 5.78 16.87 -1.92
N LYS A 127 5.53 15.91 -1.01
CA LYS A 127 4.20 15.36 -0.66
C LYS A 127 3.46 14.63 -1.79
N LYS A 128 4.11 14.37 -2.91
CA LYS A 128 3.58 13.55 -4.01
C LYS A 128 4.22 12.17 -4.01
N LEU A 129 3.43 11.17 -4.41
CA LEU A 129 3.94 9.83 -4.70
C LEU A 129 4.55 9.85 -6.09
N VAL A 130 5.81 9.46 -6.22
CA VAL A 130 6.55 9.40 -7.48
C VAL A 130 7.29 8.07 -7.59
N PHE A 131 7.52 7.65 -8.82
CA PHE A 131 8.28 6.45 -9.16
C PHE A 131 9.40 6.86 -10.10
N GLY A 132 10.64 6.47 -9.79
CA GLY A 132 11.79 6.90 -10.59
C GLY A 132 13.07 6.17 -10.22
N LEU A 133 14.07 6.26 -11.09
CA LEU A 133 15.36 5.57 -10.95
C LEU A 133 16.48 6.46 -10.42
N CYS A 134 16.18 7.74 -10.18
CA CYS A 134 17.15 8.72 -9.68
C CYS A 134 16.48 9.65 -8.68
N ARG A 135 16.99 9.68 -7.45
CA ARG A 135 16.51 10.59 -6.40
C ARG A 135 16.57 12.05 -6.86
N VAL A 136 17.73 12.51 -7.34
CA VAL A 136 17.88 13.91 -7.78
C VAL A 136 16.95 14.24 -8.94
N CYS A 137 16.79 13.37 -9.95
CA CYS A 137 15.83 13.65 -11.04
C CYS A 137 14.39 13.79 -10.53
N MET A 138 13.97 12.96 -9.57
CA MET A 138 12.63 13.07 -8.99
C MET A 138 12.47 14.36 -8.17
N GLU A 139 13.50 14.77 -7.44
CA GLU A 139 13.52 16.01 -6.65
C GLU A 139 13.49 17.27 -7.54
N THR A 140 14.28 17.28 -8.63
CA THR A 140 14.42 18.41 -9.54
C THR A 140 13.43 18.41 -10.71
N GLN A 141 12.62 17.35 -10.84
CA GLN A 141 11.71 17.13 -11.98
C GLN A 141 12.46 17.19 -13.33
N CYS A 142 13.60 16.51 -13.39
CA CYS A 142 14.43 16.46 -14.59
C CYS A 142 13.69 15.79 -15.76
N SER A 143 13.63 16.46 -16.92
CA SER A 143 13.01 15.97 -18.15
C SER A 143 14.01 15.49 -19.20
N SER A 144 15.31 15.70 -18.99
CA SER A 144 16.38 15.25 -19.88
C SER A 144 16.95 13.90 -19.47
N GLU A 145 17.80 13.33 -20.33
CA GLU A 145 18.56 12.13 -19.99
C GLU A 145 19.38 12.35 -18.70
N CYS A 146 19.36 11.36 -17.82
CA CYS A 146 19.97 11.45 -16.50
C CYS A 146 21.49 11.23 -16.58
N THR A 147 22.28 12.22 -16.20
CA THR A 147 23.75 12.14 -16.10
C THR A 147 24.27 12.07 -14.66
N HIS A 148 23.36 11.97 -13.69
CA HIS A 148 23.69 11.93 -12.27
C HIS A 148 24.48 10.68 -11.89
N THR A 149 25.36 10.84 -10.91
CA THR A 149 26.17 9.78 -10.32
C THR A 149 25.33 8.78 -9.54
N ASP A 150 25.86 7.60 -9.26
CA ASP A 150 25.15 6.58 -8.46
C ASP A 150 24.77 7.08 -7.05
N ALA A 151 25.59 7.93 -6.44
CA ALA A 151 25.29 8.54 -5.15
C ALA A 151 24.08 9.49 -5.22
N GLU A 152 23.94 10.23 -6.31
CA GLU A 152 22.81 11.12 -6.57
C GLU A 152 21.55 10.34 -6.96
N ARG A 153 21.72 9.22 -7.67
CA ARG A 153 20.61 8.34 -8.09
C ARG A 153 20.03 7.52 -6.93
N MET A 154 20.88 7.13 -5.97
CA MET A 154 20.51 6.26 -4.86
C MET A 154 19.28 6.76 -4.10
N LEU A 155 18.34 5.84 -3.88
CA LEU A 155 17.13 6.07 -3.10
C LEU A 155 17.40 5.68 -1.65
N ARG A 156 16.85 6.44 -0.70
CA ARG A 156 16.72 6.03 0.69
C ARG A 156 15.24 6.10 1.07
N GLY A 157 14.73 5.03 1.65
CA GLY A 157 13.33 4.95 2.01
C GLY A 157 13.01 3.70 2.81
N THR A 158 11.75 3.62 3.21
CA THR A 158 11.21 2.53 4.04
C THR A 158 10.19 1.78 3.19
N TRP A 159 10.43 0.49 2.95
CA TRP A 159 9.57 -0.34 2.09
C TRP A 159 9.26 -1.69 2.71
N SER A 160 8.18 -2.32 2.25
CA SER A 160 7.87 -3.70 2.62
C SER A 160 8.86 -4.66 1.97
N THR A 161 9.13 -5.80 2.61
CA THR A 161 10.01 -6.81 2.00
C THR A 161 9.46 -7.41 0.69
N PRO A 162 8.13 -7.58 0.48
CA PRO A 162 7.61 -7.92 -0.86
C PRO A 162 8.03 -6.96 -1.98
N GLU A 163 7.96 -5.64 -1.75
CA GLU A 163 8.41 -4.65 -2.76
C GLU A 163 9.93 -4.70 -2.95
N LEU A 164 10.68 -4.85 -1.87
CA LEU A 164 12.14 -5.00 -1.96
C LEU A 164 12.53 -6.26 -2.72
N HIS A 165 11.84 -7.39 -2.51
CA HIS A 165 12.09 -8.63 -3.25
C HIS A 165 11.86 -8.44 -4.75
N LYS A 166 10.76 -7.76 -5.15
CA LYS A 166 10.51 -7.47 -6.57
C LYS A 166 11.52 -6.46 -7.13
N ALA A 167 11.93 -5.45 -6.36
CA ALA A 167 12.97 -4.51 -6.77
C ALA A 167 14.27 -5.24 -7.12
N LEU A 168 14.59 -6.26 -6.34
CA LEU A 168 15.83 -7.02 -6.52
C LEU A 168 15.80 -7.88 -7.77
N GLN A 169 14.64 -8.48 -8.09
CA GLN A 169 14.42 -9.16 -9.37
C GLN A 169 14.59 -8.21 -10.57
N LEU A 170 14.30 -6.92 -10.39
CA LEU A 170 14.41 -5.88 -11.41
C LEU A 170 15.80 -5.22 -11.48
N GLY A 171 16.78 -5.71 -10.72
CA GLY A 171 18.16 -5.22 -10.76
C GLY A 171 18.45 -4.01 -9.87
N TYR A 172 17.59 -3.70 -8.89
CA TYR A 172 17.93 -2.72 -7.85
C TYR A 172 19.03 -3.31 -6.94
N MET A 173 20.04 -2.51 -6.60
CA MET A 173 21.21 -2.94 -5.83
C MET A 173 21.21 -2.32 -4.42
N PRO A 174 20.92 -3.09 -3.35
CA PRO A 174 20.94 -2.59 -1.98
C PRO A 174 22.34 -2.18 -1.58
N GLN A 175 22.46 -1.00 -0.98
CA GLN A 175 23.72 -0.44 -0.50
C GLN A 175 23.85 -0.61 1.02
N SER A 176 22.76 -0.38 1.76
CA SER A 176 22.73 -0.55 3.22
C SER A 176 21.30 -0.76 3.74
N VAL A 177 21.18 -1.52 4.82
CA VAL A 177 19.92 -1.68 5.59
C VAL A 177 20.08 -0.92 6.89
N HIS A 178 19.33 0.16 7.04
CA HIS A 178 19.40 1.05 8.21
C HIS A 178 18.55 0.52 9.35
N ALA A 179 17.38 -0.05 9.04
CA ALA A 179 16.50 -0.64 10.03
C ALA A 179 15.67 -1.77 9.42
N LEU A 180 15.30 -2.74 10.24
CA LEU A 180 14.42 -3.85 9.87
C LEU A 180 13.44 -4.13 11.01
N ALA A 181 12.15 -4.07 10.71
CA ALA A 181 11.09 -4.71 11.48
C ALA A 181 10.64 -5.96 10.72
N TYR A 182 10.64 -7.11 11.36
CA TYR A 182 10.24 -8.37 10.72
C TYR A 182 9.41 -9.24 11.64
N TRP A 183 8.64 -10.15 11.02
CA TRP A 183 7.79 -11.11 11.68
C TRP A 183 8.22 -12.53 11.32
N ALA A 184 8.42 -13.36 12.35
CA ALA A 184 8.82 -14.75 12.18
C ALA A 184 7.64 -15.65 11.80
N GLU A 185 6.43 -15.28 12.22
CA GLU A 185 5.20 -16.02 11.96
C GLU A 185 4.23 -15.19 11.13
N THR A 186 3.47 -15.89 10.31
CA THR A 186 2.53 -15.33 9.36
C THR A 186 1.24 -16.15 9.34
N ARG A 187 0.07 -15.49 9.21
CA ARG A 187 -1.24 -16.16 9.16
C ARG A 187 -2.10 -15.65 8.01
N SER A 188 -2.75 -16.56 7.28
CA SER A 188 -3.75 -16.28 6.24
C SER A 188 -5.17 -16.22 6.79
N GLY A 189 -6.08 -15.60 6.02
CA GLY A 189 -7.52 -15.78 6.20
C GLY A 189 -8.17 -15.00 7.34
N LEU A 190 -7.46 -14.13 8.05
CA LEU A 190 -8.02 -13.33 9.15
C LEU A 190 -9.28 -12.55 8.76
N PHE A 191 -9.31 -12.05 7.52
CA PHE A 191 -10.43 -11.28 6.97
C PHE A 191 -11.29 -12.10 6.02
N ALA A 192 -11.08 -13.42 5.92
CA ALA A 192 -11.79 -14.27 4.96
C ALA A 192 -13.30 -14.19 5.18
N ASP A 193 -13.78 -14.33 6.42
CA ASP A 193 -15.21 -14.27 6.71
C ASP A 193 -15.81 -12.89 6.39
N TYR A 194 -15.09 -11.81 6.70
CA TYR A 194 -15.50 -10.45 6.36
C TYR A 194 -15.60 -10.28 4.85
N VAL A 195 -14.54 -10.64 4.11
CA VAL A 195 -14.51 -10.54 2.66
C VAL A 195 -15.59 -11.40 2.05
N ASN A 196 -15.74 -12.67 2.47
CA ASN A 196 -16.75 -13.60 1.97
C ASN A 196 -18.17 -13.06 2.18
N THR A 197 -18.44 -12.46 3.34
CA THR A 197 -19.75 -11.87 3.64
C THR A 197 -20.10 -10.76 2.64
N PHE A 198 -19.21 -9.80 2.46
CA PHE A 198 -19.50 -8.67 1.57
C PHE A 198 -19.30 -9.02 0.08
N LEU A 199 -18.45 -9.98 -0.24
CA LEU A 199 -18.27 -10.51 -1.59
C LEU A 199 -19.53 -11.28 -2.02
N LYS A 200 -20.10 -12.09 -1.12
CA LYS A 200 -21.43 -12.69 -1.30
C LYS A 200 -22.48 -11.62 -1.55
N LEU A 201 -22.67 -10.68 -0.63
CA LEU A 201 -23.67 -9.61 -0.78
C LEU A 201 -23.52 -8.83 -2.09
N LYS A 202 -22.28 -8.52 -2.47
CA LYS A 202 -21.97 -7.85 -3.74
C LYS A 202 -22.42 -8.71 -4.92
N ALA A 203 -22.07 -10.00 -4.94
CA ALA A 203 -22.40 -10.92 -6.03
C ALA A 203 -23.91 -11.19 -6.14
N GLU A 204 -24.58 -11.44 -5.01
CA GLU A 204 -26.04 -11.63 -4.96
C GLU A 204 -26.80 -10.40 -5.44
N SER A 205 -26.25 -9.21 -5.24
CA SER A 205 -26.83 -7.93 -5.69
C SER A 205 -26.45 -7.54 -7.13
N SER A 206 -25.71 -8.39 -7.85
CA SER A 206 -25.21 -8.13 -9.22
C SER A 206 -26.08 -8.72 -10.32
N GLY A 207 -27.27 -9.22 -9.99
CA GLY A 207 -28.19 -9.71 -11.02
C GLY A 207 -28.58 -8.60 -12.00
N SER A 208 -29.12 -8.98 -13.15
CA SER A 208 -29.70 -8.05 -14.12
C SER A 208 -31.16 -8.40 -14.44
N PRO A 209 -31.97 -7.42 -14.88
CA PRO A 209 -33.33 -7.69 -15.35
C PRO A 209 -33.31 -8.69 -16.49
N GLY A 210 -34.07 -9.77 -16.36
CA GLY A 210 -34.19 -10.79 -17.41
C GLY A 210 -33.17 -11.93 -17.35
N MET A 211 -32.31 -12.02 -16.32
CA MET A 211 -31.55 -13.26 -16.09
C MET A 211 -32.51 -14.44 -15.88
N THR A 212 -32.36 -15.48 -16.70
CA THR A 212 -33.11 -16.73 -16.53
C THR A 212 -32.65 -17.47 -15.27
N GLU A 213 -33.49 -18.33 -14.72
CA GLU A 213 -33.12 -19.15 -13.55
C GLU A 213 -31.91 -20.05 -13.85
N ASP A 214 -31.79 -20.59 -15.08
CA ASP A 214 -30.61 -21.34 -15.51
C ASP A 214 -29.34 -20.49 -15.52
N ALA A 215 -29.43 -19.23 -15.98
CA ALA A 215 -28.30 -18.30 -15.98
C ALA A 215 -27.88 -17.93 -14.55
N LYS A 216 -28.85 -17.74 -13.63
CA LYS A 216 -28.56 -17.53 -12.20
C LYS A 216 -27.90 -18.75 -11.59
N ALA A 217 -28.43 -19.96 -11.83
CA ALA A 217 -27.86 -21.20 -11.32
C ALA A 217 -26.42 -21.42 -11.84
N ALA A 218 -26.18 -21.18 -13.12
CA ALA A 218 -24.85 -21.24 -13.72
C ALA A 218 -23.89 -20.21 -13.11
N TYR A 219 -24.35 -18.97 -12.91
CA TYR A 219 -23.57 -17.93 -12.22
C TYR A 219 -23.20 -18.36 -10.80
N MET A 220 -24.17 -18.82 -10.01
CA MET A 220 -23.97 -19.25 -8.62
C MET A 220 -23.02 -20.46 -8.52
N ALA A 221 -23.16 -21.44 -9.41
CA ALA A 221 -22.26 -22.59 -9.48
C ALA A 221 -20.82 -22.16 -9.82
N SER A 222 -20.68 -21.32 -10.86
CA SER A 222 -19.37 -20.80 -11.27
C SER A 222 -18.72 -19.92 -10.21
N PHE A 223 -19.53 -19.17 -9.44
CA PHE A 223 -19.05 -18.33 -8.35
C PHE A 223 -18.58 -19.18 -7.17
N PHE A 224 -19.32 -20.24 -6.81
CA PHE A 224 -18.92 -21.17 -5.77
C PHE A 224 -17.65 -21.95 -6.15
N GLU A 225 -17.52 -22.39 -7.40
CA GLU A 225 -16.32 -23.08 -7.87
C GLU A 225 -15.07 -22.19 -7.78
N ARG A 226 -15.19 -20.90 -8.12
CA ARG A 226 -14.06 -19.96 -8.17
C ARG A 226 -13.72 -19.37 -6.81
N GLU A 227 -14.73 -18.95 -6.05
CA GLU A 227 -14.57 -18.20 -4.79
C GLU A 227 -14.86 -19.05 -3.55
N GLY A 228 -15.36 -20.28 -3.68
CA GLY A 228 -15.74 -21.10 -2.51
C GLY A 228 -16.92 -20.52 -1.68
N VAL A 229 -17.56 -19.46 -2.16
CA VAL A 229 -18.64 -18.75 -1.47
C VAL A 229 -19.99 -19.15 -2.07
N ARG A 230 -20.91 -19.66 -1.25
CA ARG A 230 -22.25 -20.05 -1.69
C ARG A 230 -23.17 -18.83 -1.72
N LEU A 231 -23.71 -18.55 -2.90
CA LEU A 231 -24.78 -17.58 -3.10
C LEU A 231 -26.14 -18.24 -2.82
N GLU A 232 -27.07 -17.49 -2.26
CA GLU A 232 -28.46 -17.91 -2.02
C GLU A 232 -29.40 -17.39 -3.11
N LYS A 233 -29.10 -16.19 -3.64
CA LYS A 233 -29.91 -15.54 -4.67
C LYS A 233 -29.07 -14.62 -5.55
N VAL A 234 -29.58 -14.30 -6.72
CA VAL A 234 -28.96 -13.36 -7.65
C VAL A 234 -30.06 -12.43 -8.17
N GLU A 235 -30.10 -11.23 -7.62
CA GLU A 235 -31.11 -10.21 -7.88
C GLU A 235 -30.41 -8.88 -8.15
N GLU A 236 -30.99 -8.06 -9.01
CA GLU A 236 -30.46 -6.71 -9.22
C GLU A 236 -30.76 -5.86 -7.98
N ASN A 237 -29.70 -5.38 -7.32
CA ASN A 237 -29.83 -4.37 -6.26
C ASN A 237 -28.62 -3.42 -6.28
N PRO A 238 -28.68 -2.33 -7.06
CA PRO A 238 -27.54 -1.43 -7.24
C PRO A 238 -27.10 -0.78 -5.93
N GLY A 239 -28.05 -0.44 -5.05
CA GLY A 239 -27.78 0.17 -3.74
C GLY A 239 -27.03 -0.77 -2.80
N LEU A 240 -27.50 -2.02 -2.66
CA LEU A 240 -26.84 -3.01 -1.81
C LEU A 240 -25.48 -3.43 -2.38
N ARG A 241 -25.37 -3.56 -3.72
CA ARG A 241 -24.09 -3.80 -4.40
C ARG A 241 -23.10 -2.68 -4.10
N PHE A 242 -23.54 -1.42 -4.13
CA PHE A 242 -22.71 -0.26 -3.80
C PHE A 242 -22.25 -0.29 -2.35
N VAL A 243 -23.15 -0.54 -1.39
CA VAL A 243 -22.83 -0.65 0.04
C VAL A 243 -21.83 -1.79 0.30
N ALA A 244 -22.05 -2.96 -0.29
CA ALA A 244 -21.13 -4.10 -0.18
C ALA A 244 -19.74 -3.76 -0.74
N LYS A 245 -19.66 -3.05 -1.88
CA LYS A 245 -18.40 -2.56 -2.45
C LYS A 245 -17.69 -1.57 -1.51
N ILE A 246 -18.44 -0.67 -0.85
CA ILE A 246 -17.86 0.26 0.14
C ILE A 246 -17.26 -0.51 1.31
N PHE A 247 -17.96 -1.48 1.89
CA PHE A 247 -17.44 -2.25 3.03
C PHE A 247 -16.17 -3.02 2.67
N LEU A 248 -16.12 -3.59 1.47
CA LEU A 248 -14.93 -4.25 0.95
C LEU A 248 -13.73 -3.30 0.80
N ASN A 249 -13.95 -2.10 0.25
CA ASN A 249 -12.87 -1.15 -0.03
C ASN A 249 -12.44 -0.32 1.20
N SER A 250 -13.33 -0.08 2.15
CA SER A 250 -13.08 0.83 3.28
C SER A 250 -12.33 0.17 4.45
N LEU A 251 -12.31 -1.17 4.50
CA LEU A 251 -11.72 -1.91 5.62
C LEU A 251 -10.25 -1.51 5.86
N TRP A 252 -9.44 -1.51 4.80
CA TRP A 252 -8.01 -1.19 4.92
C TRP A 252 -7.77 0.27 5.26
N GLY A 253 -8.56 1.18 4.66
CA GLY A 253 -8.48 2.60 4.93
C GLY A 253 -8.77 2.91 6.39
N LYS A 254 -9.66 2.14 7.03
CA LYS A 254 -9.96 2.28 8.45
C LYS A 254 -8.77 1.95 9.36
N PHE A 255 -7.99 0.92 9.02
CA PHE A 255 -6.76 0.59 9.77
C PHE A 255 -5.66 1.65 9.62
N CYS A 256 -5.70 2.43 8.53
CA CYS A 256 -4.79 3.53 8.24
C CYS A 256 -5.31 4.90 8.71
N GLN A 257 -6.48 4.95 9.36
CA GLN A 257 -7.07 6.21 9.75
C GLN A 257 -6.15 6.93 10.75
N ARG A 258 -5.80 8.17 10.43
CA ARG A 258 -5.05 9.03 11.36
C ARG A 258 -5.85 9.26 12.63
N ASP A 259 -5.17 9.23 13.76
CA ASP A 259 -5.71 9.53 15.07
C ASP A 259 -5.56 11.01 15.46
N ASP A 260 -4.83 11.79 14.66
CA ASP A 260 -4.57 13.22 14.86
C ASP A 260 -5.61 14.15 14.22
N LEU A 261 -6.84 13.68 14.00
CA LEU A 261 -7.86 14.45 13.28
C LEU A 261 -8.25 15.73 14.05
N THR A 262 -8.44 16.83 13.32
CA THR A 262 -9.06 18.03 13.88
C THR A 262 -10.53 17.72 14.15
N SER A 263 -10.98 17.98 15.36
CA SER A 263 -12.39 17.94 15.75
C SER A 263 -12.93 19.36 15.82
N THR A 264 -14.18 19.52 15.39
CA THR A 264 -14.94 20.76 15.50
C THR A 264 -16.10 20.52 16.46
N GLU A 265 -16.24 21.40 17.45
CA GLU A 265 -17.32 21.35 18.43
C GLU A 265 -17.92 22.75 18.58
N ILE A 266 -19.25 22.82 18.67
CA ILE A 266 -19.96 24.06 18.98
C ILE A 266 -20.38 23.96 20.44
N VAL A 267 -19.91 24.91 21.25
CA VAL A 267 -20.27 25.02 22.67
C VAL A 267 -21.17 26.23 22.89
N ASP A 268 -22.14 26.09 23.77
CA ASP A 268 -23.20 27.07 24.05
C ASP A 268 -23.09 27.68 25.47
N SER A 269 -22.04 27.33 26.20
CA SER A 269 -21.78 27.81 27.56
C SER A 269 -20.31 28.12 27.79
N TYR A 270 -20.07 29.10 28.65
CA TYR A 270 -18.72 29.48 29.09
C TYR A 270 -18.01 28.31 29.80
N GLU A 271 -18.74 27.49 30.55
CA GLU A 271 -18.18 26.33 31.25
C GLU A 271 -17.65 25.28 30.27
N ALA A 272 -18.45 24.87 29.28
CA ALA A 272 -18.01 23.91 28.27
C ALA A 272 -16.82 24.45 27.44
N TRP A 273 -16.87 25.75 27.12
CA TRP A 273 -15.77 26.43 26.46
C TRP A 273 -14.47 26.40 27.27
N LEU A 274 -14.53 26.76 28.56
CA LEU A 274 -13.37 26.77 29.44
C LEU A 274 -12.83 25.37 29.71
N GLN A 275 -13.70 24.36 29.86
CA GLN A 275 -13.32 22.96 30.01
C GLN A 275 -12.46 22.49 28.83
N ARG A 276 -12.84 22.82 27.58
CA ARG A 276 -12.05 22.47 26.40
C ARG A 276 -10.73 23.23 26.32
N LEU A 277 -10.71 24.52 26.65
CA LEU A 277 -9.46 25.30 26.63
C LEU A 277 -8.43 24.83 27.66
N THR A 278 -8.90 24.27 28.77
CA THR A 278 -8.05 23.82 29.88
C THR A 278 -7.75 22.33 29.85
N ASP A 279 -8.40 21.56 28.96
CA ASP A 279 -8.16 20.13 28.80
C ASP A 279 -6.72 19.86 28.31
N PRO A 280 -5.86 19.24 29.15
CA PRO A 280 -4.47 19.02 28.81
C PRO A 280 -4.30 17.97 27.70
N SER A 281 -5.33 17.16 27.42
CA SER A 281 -5.31 16.09 26.41
C SER A 281 -5.52 16.61 24.99
N ILE A 282 -5.95 17.86 24.83
CA ILE A 282 -6.19 18.47 23.52
C ILE A 282 -5.34 19.73 23.30
N LYS A 283 -5.14 20.06 22.03
CA LYS A 283 -4.53 21.28 21.54
C LYS A 283 -5.58 22.02 20.73
N VAL A 284 -6.10 23.10 21.30
CA VAL A 284 -7.01 24.02 20.60
C VAL A 284 -6.23 24.74 19.49
N LYS A 285 -6.84 24.81 18.31
CA LYS A 285 -6.30 25.42 17.09
C LYS A 285 -6.95 26.77 16.81
N SER A 286 -8.27 26.83 16.92
CA SER A 286 -9.05 28.05 16.71
C SER A 286 -10.27 28.05 17.64
N CYS A 287 -10.75 29.26 17.89
CA CYS A 287 -11.98 29.49 18.62
C CYS A 287 -12.67 30.71 18.00
N GLU A 288 -13.85 30.50 17.44
CA GLU A 288 -14.59 31.53 16.69
C GLU A 288 -16.02 31.61 17.19
N PRO A 289 -16.57 32.81 17.44
CA PRO A 289 -17.97 32.96 17.80
C PRO A 289 -18.87 32.58 16.63
N VAL A 290 -19.97 31.88 16.91
CA VAL A 290 -21.01 31.53 15.95
C VAL A 290 -22.32 32.16 16.41
N GLY A 291 -22.67 33.30 15.80
CA GLY A 291 -23.76 34.13 16.28
C GLY A 291 -23.44 34.75 17.65
N GLU A 292 -24.45 34.95 18.49
CA GLU A 292 -24.30 35.64 19.78
C GLU A 292 -24.06 34.70 20.97
N SER A 293 -24.47 33.43 20.86
CA SER A 293 -24.53 32.52 22.02
C SER A 293 -23.59 31.31 21.94
N PHE A 294 -22.92 31.10 20.81
CA PHE A 294 -22.12 29.90 20.59
C PHE A 294 -20.66 30.22 20.27
N MET A 295 -19.77 29.31 20.67
CA MET A 295 -18.37 29.30 20.25
C MET A 295 -18.09 28.01 19.49
N MET A 296 -17.53 28.12 18.30
CA MET A 296 -16.96 27.00 17.56
C MET A 296 -15.50 26.84 17.94
N LEU A 297 -15.14 25.64 18.39
CA LEU A 297 -13.79 25.25 18.77
C LEU A 297 -13.27 24.24 17.75
N GLU A 298 -12.08 24.51 17.21
CA GLU A 298 -11.30 23.47 16.52
C GLU A 298 -10.17 23.01 17.41
N PHE A 299 -10.03 21.72 17.62
CA PHE A 299 -8.96 21.16 18.43
C PHE A 299 -8.45 19.83 17.87
N LYS A 300 -7.27 19.41 18.33
CA LYS A 300 -6.69 18.10 18.04
C LYS A 300 -6.27 17.42 19.33
N PRO A 301 -6.23 16.08 19.41
CA PRO A 301 -5.53 15.39 20.48
C PRO A 301 -4.07 15.85 20.56
N ARG A 302 -3.52 16.03 21.78
CA ARG A 302 -2.07 16.16 21.98
C ARG A 302 -1.44 14.77 21.88
N ILE A 303 -0.51 14.62 20.93
CA ILE A 303 0.29 13.41 20.74
C ILE A 303 1.60 13.55 21.54
N GLY A 304 2.02 12.48 22.23
CA GLY A 304 3.26 12.36 23.00
C GLY A 304 3.14 12.58 24.51
N GLY A 305 1.91 12.63 25.07
CA GLY A 305 1.67 12.81 26.51
C GLY A 305 1.41 11.50 27.27
N ALA A 306 1.63 11.49 28.59
CA ALA A 306 1.53 10.30 29.47
C ALA A 306 0.11 9.69 29.64
N GLY A 307 -0.86 10.04 28.78
CA GLY A 307 -2.24 9.57 28.80
C GLY A 307 -2.74 9.06 27.45
N GLU A 308 -1.84 8.75 26.51
CA GLU A 308 -2.19 8.30 25.16
C GLU A 308 -3.07 7.04 25.18
N ARG A 309 -4.25 7.16 24.56
CA ARG A 309 -4.94 6.01 23.97
C ARG A 309 -4.47 5.90 22.53
N ALA A 310 -3.59 4.94 22.24
CA ALA A 310 -3.43 4.46 20.87
C ALA A 310 -4.82 4.22 20.28
N PHE A 311 -5.10 4.70 19.06
CA PHE A 311 -6.40 4.45 18.44
C PHE A 311 -6.62 2.95 18.39
N LYS A 312 -7.60 2.47 19.17
CA LYS A 312 -7.81 1.04 19.50
C LYS A 312 -7.89 0.13 18.27
N TYR A 313 -8.23 0.69 17.11
CA TYR A 313 -8.51 -0.04 15.87
C TYR A 313 -7.54 0.28 14.72
N ALA A 314 -6.47 1.07 14.94
CA ALA A 314 -5.49 1.38 13.90
C ALA A 314 -4.44 0.28 13.82
N ASN A 315 -4.07 -0.10 12.60
CA ASN A 315 -2.94 -0.98 12.35
C ASN A 315 -2.33 -0.63 11.00
N VAL A 316 -1.35 0.28 11.01
CA VAL A 316 -0.70 0.77 9.79
C VAL A 316 -0.03 -0.34 8.98
N LEU A 317 0.39 -1.43 9.62
CA LEU A 317 1.02 -2.58 8.93
C LEU A 317 0.07 -3.22 7.94
N ILE A 318 -1.21 -3.32 8.31
CA ILE A 318 -2.26 -3.80 7.40
C ILE A 318 -2.28 -2.92 6.16
N GLY A 319 -2.29 -1.60 6.34
CA GLY A 319 -2.20 -0.64 5.25
C GLY A 319 -0.98 -0.80 4.36
N VAL A 320 0.21 -0.90 4.98
CA VAL A 320 1.49 -1.03 4.26
C VAL A 320 1.47 -2.27 3.37
N PHE A 321 1.15 -3.44 3.92
CA PHE A 321 1.13 -4.68 3.14
C PHE A 321 -0.02 -4.75 2.16
N THR A 322 -1.20 -4.23 2.50
CA THR A 322 -2.33 -4.15 1.58
C THR A 322 -1.95 -3.33 0.34
N THR A 323 -1.48 -2.11 0.56
CA THR A 323 -1.12 -1.20 -0.54
C THR A 323 0.11 -1.67 -1.31
N SER A 324 1.07 -2.32 -0.65
CA SER A 324 2.25 -2.91 -1.28
C SER A 324 1.89 -4.04 -2.24
N HIS A 325 1.06 -4.98 -1.81
CA HIS A 325 0.55 -6.02 -2.72
C HIS A 325 -0.34 -5.44 -3.82
N ALA A 326 -1.09 -4.38 -3.50
CA ALA A 326 -1.85 -3.59 -4.47
C ALA A 326 -0.98 -2.76 -5.44
N ARG A 327 0.32 -2.60 -5.22
CA ARG A 327 1.22 -2.06 -6.25
C ARG A 327 1.87 -3.17 -7.06
N LEU A 328 2.20 -4.29 -6.40
CA LEU A 328 2.86 -5.42 -7.06
C LEU A 328 1.95 -6.16 -8.05
N ARG A 329 0.66 -6.28 -7.76
CA ARG A 329 -0.27 -7.00 -8.64
C ARG A 329 -0.44 -6.34 -10.03
N PRO A 330 -0.74 -5.05 -10.15
CA PRO A 330 -0.77 -4.38 -11.46
C PRO A 330 0.62 -4.33 -12.08
N TYR A 331 1.68 -4.23 -11.27
CA TYR A 331 3.06 -4.25 -11.79
C TYR A 331 3.38 -5.51 -12.60
N GLU A 332 2.83 -6.69 -12.25
CA GLU A 332 2.98 -7.91 -13.06
C GLU A 332 2.45 -7.73 -14.49
N ALA A 333 1.31 -7.04 -14.66
CA ALA A 333 0.78 -6.71 -15.98
C ALA A 333 1.62 -5.64 -16.68
N LEU A 334 2.03 -4.60 -15.95
CA LEU A 334 2.89 -3.53 -16.50
C LEU A 334 4.21 -4.10 -17.04
N GLU A 335 4.83 -5.03 -16.31
CA GLU A 335 6.07 -5.70 -16.70
C GLU A 335 5.89 -6.50 -17.99
N GLY A 336 4.79 -7.26 -18.13
CA GLY A 336 4.50 -8.01 -19.35
C GLY A 336 4.11 -7.13 -20.55
N LEU A 337 3.51 -5.96 -20.30
CA LEU A 337 3.12 -5.00 -21.33
C LEU A 337 4.28 -4.14 -21.83
N GLY A 338 5.22 -3.78 -20.95
CA GLY A 338 6.42 -3.01 -21.30
C GLY A 338 6.10 -1.64 -21.91
N THR A 339 6.66 -1.35 -23.08
CA THR A 339 6.49 -0.08 -23.80
C THR A 339 5.07 0.14 -24.36
N ARG A 340 4.21 -0.89 -24.30
CA ARG A 340 2.81 -0.78 -24.71
C ARG A 340 1.92 -0.13 -23.65
N VAL A 341 2.38 0.00 -22.41
CA VAL A 341 1.64 0.68 -21.35
C VAL A 341 1.49 2.16 -21.68
N ILE A 342 0.27 2.67 -21.55
CA ILE A 342 -0.08 4.09 -21.71
C ILE A 342 -0.29 4.74 -20.36
N TYR A 343 -1.09 4.09 -19.51
CA TYR A 343 -1.52 4.63 -18.22
C TYR A 343 -1.78 3.50 -17.23
N ALA A 344 -1.56 3.75 -15.96
CA ALA A 344 -1.95 2.86 -14.88
C ALA A 344 -2.58 3.67 -13.74
N ASP A 345 -3.66 3.17 -13.15
CA ASP A 345 -4.26 3.76 -11.95
C ASP A 345 -4.80 2.70 -11.01
N THR A 346 -4.08 2.53 -9.90
CA THR A 346 -4.34 1.66 -8.75
C THR A 346 -4.53 0.19 -9.10
N ASP A 347 -5.64 -0.15 -9.75
CA ASP A 347 -6.07 -1.47 -10.18
C ASP A 347 -6.32 -1.58 -11.69
N SER A 348 -6.13 -0.50 -12.44
CA SER A 348 -6.36 -0.44 -13.88
C SER A 348 -5.09 -0.21 -14.70
N VAL A 349 -5.09 -0.68 -15.94
CA VAL A 349 -4.05 -0.43 -16.95
C VAL A 349 -4.69 -0.15 -18.31
N VAL A 350 -4.16 0.86 -18.99
CA VAL A 350 -4.43 1.18 -20.39
C VAL A 350 -3.20 0.87 -21.21
N TYR A 351 -3.34 0.16 -22.33
CA TYR A 351 -2.21 -0.24 -23.17
C TYR A 351 -2.58 -0.37 -24.64
N ARG A 352 -1.56 -0.40 -25.51
CA ARG A 352 -1.71 -0.71 -26.93
C ARG A 352 -1.81 -2.22 -27.14
N CYS A 353 -2.87 -2.66 -27.81
CA CYS A 353 -3.04 -4.06 -28.19
C CYS A 353 -2.12 -4.42 -29.37
N SER A 354 -1.62 -5.65 -29.37
CA SER A 354 -0.67 -6.15 -30.37
C SER A 354 -0.83 -7.65 -30.53
N PRO A 355 -1.27 -8.13 -31.72
CA PRO A 355 -1.49 -9.56 -31.95
C PRO A 355 -0.26 -10.41 -31.63
N GLY A 356 -0.46 -11.49 -30.87
CA GLY A 356 0.60 -12.43 -30.51
C GLY A 356 1.54 -11.97 -29.39
N GLN A 357 1.32 -10.79 -28.80
CA GLN A 357 2.05 -10.35 -27.60
C GLN A 357 1.25 -10.64 -26.32
N TYR A 358 1.92 -10.52 -25.17
CA TYR A 358 1.28 -10.69 -23.87
C TYR A 358 0.12 -9.71 -23.66
N GLU A 359 -0.98 -10.22 -23.11
CA GLU A 359 -2.06 -9.41 -22.58
C GLU A 359 -2.41 -9.88 -21.16
N PRO A 360 -2.84 -8.97 -20.27
CA PRO A 360 -3.36 -9.35 -18.98
C PRO A 360 -4.53 -10.33 -19.15
N PRO A 361 -4.47 -11.53 -18.54
CA PRO A 361 -5.46 -12.58 -18.79
C PRO A 361 -6.84 -12.14 -18.27
N GLY A 362 -7.81 -12.17 -19.19
CA GLY A 362 -9.20 -11.83 -18.91
C GLY A 362 -9.85 -12.80 -17.92
N GLY A 363 -10.76 -12.29 -17.10
CA GLY A 363 -11.53 -13.07 -16.14
C GLY A 363 -12.57 -12.24 -15.39
N SER A 364 -13.44 -12.94 -14.67
CA SER A 364 -14.54 -12.35 -13.89
C SER A 364 -14.45 -12.64 -12.39
N SER A 365 -13.39 -13.34 -11.97
CA SER A 365 -13.16 -13.76 -10.58
C SER A 365 -12.30 -12.75 -9.85
N LEU A 366 -12.30 -12.85 -8.53
CA LEU A 366 -11.52 -11.98 -7.66
C LEU A 366 -10.03 -11.99 -8.04
N GLY A 367 -9.47 -10.81 -8.29
CA GLY A 367 -8.05 -10.65 -8.62
C GLY A 367 -7.69 -10.91 -10.09
N GLN A 368 -8.67 -11.26 -10.93
CA GLN A 368 -8.50 -11.38 -12.38
C GLN A 368 -8.70 -10.01 -13.06
N TRP A 369 -8.21 -9.90 -14.30
CA TRP A 369 -8.40 -8.70 -15.10
C TRP A 369 -9.72 -8.76 -15.85
N THR A 370 -10.54 -7.74 -15.73
CA THR A 370 -11.77 -7.59 -16.50
C THR A 370 -11.69 -6.40 -17.43
N ASP A 371 -12.49 -6.42 -18.49
CA ASP A 371 -12.66 -5.29 -19.40
C ASP A 371 -13.94 -4.56 -19.00
N GLU A 372 -13.82 -3.45 -18.27
CA GLU A 372 -14.95 -2.60 -17.91
C GLU A 372 -15.28 -1.55 -19.00
N ALA A 373 -14.46 -1.46 -20.05
CA ALA A 373 -14.59 -0.46 -21.12
C ALA A 373 -15.16 -1.07 -22.40
N THR A 374 -16.22 -1.88 -22.27
CA THR A 374 -16.83 -2.63 -23.39
C THR A 374 -17.37 -1.77 -24.54
N ASN A 375 -17.48 -0.45 -24.36
CA ASN A 375 -18.02 0.49 -25.35
C ASN A 375 -16.95 1.34 -26.04
N CYS A 376 -15.66 1.06 -25.83
CA CYS A 376 -14.54 1.85 -26.36
C CYS A 376 -13.75 1.15 -27.48
N ARG A 377 -14.38 0.22 -28.21
CA ARG A 377 -13.78 -0.45 -29.38
C ARG A 377 -13.99 0.33 -30.66
#